data_AF-A0A660SD66-F1
#
_entry.id   AF-A0A660SD66-F1
#
_cell.length_a   1.000
_cell.length_b   1.000
_cell.length_c   1.000
_cell.angle_alpha   90.00
_cell.angle_beta   90.00
_cell.angle_gamma   90.00
#
_symmetry.space_group_name_H-M   'P 1'
#
loop_
_entity.id
_entity.type
_entity.pdbx_description
1 polymer ?
#
loop_
_entity_poly.entity_id
_entity_poly.type
_entity_poly.pdbx_seq_one_letter_code
_entity_poly.pdbx_strand_id
1 'polypeptide(L)'
;MKWLPIGAFILAAAIRIIYFGHPDGFYSDSAIRFRFARMYSQGEKIPEVDKKLLYPEGLRVTDLIHLTMDWFVGITHRITRPIFGIDLITHIRYLVSIISSISILAFYYLSRLYLRDRKIITLIVLLYAVGIAGFWRIAGNYLREEFALPSYLFAIYLFLASRRWYHPLLSGLCFGLTLILWHLSRFSYLVFLGYIIFAYLIEKNHRDRLIINFTLMIIPISLAALLSPTLRAKLFIISLPLTLSYLLIISHHVSRWLKLNPLYTLPFLILAPLPILAAGQMGEYSHVFQLLLSKIRFLGAKPDDPNLVPYQARLIWFGPFSSPGIFSILIAFGLTPLLGLIGACLEVRKSGLRSLPILFFFFAFLLGYLLIIRLEIFLYPFLLLMIGILLTNTKKSFLQYLFLVIIIPE
;
A
#
# COMPACT_ATOMS: atom_id res chain seq x y z
N MET A 1 6.70 -27.18 -9.91
CA MET A 1 6.87 -26.01 -9.01
C MET A 1 7.13 -24.67 -9.71
N LYS A 2 7.80 -24.60 -10.87
CA LYS A 2 8.02 -23.32 -11.59
C LYS A 2 6.71 -22.60 -12.00
N TRP A 3 5.65 -23.35 -12.26
CA TRP A 3 4.33 -22.84 -12.68
C TRP A 3 3.42 -22.36 -11.55
N LEU A 4 3.81 -22.58 -10.31
CA LEU A 4 2.95 -22.28 -9.17
C LEU A 4 2.52 -20.81 -9.06
N PRO A 5 3.41 -19.80 -9.11
CA PRO A 5 2.97 -18.41 -8.99
C PRO A 5 2.01 -18.03 -10.12
N ILE A 6 2.14 -18.66 -11.29
CA ILE A 6 1.22 -18.49 -12.42
C ILE A 6 -0.14 -19.14 -12.11
N GLY A 7 -0.17 -20.35 -11.56
CA GLY A 7 -1.42 -21.00 -11.13
C GLY A 7 -2.16 -20.21 -10.05
N ALA A 8 -1.45 -19.71 -9.03
CA ALA A 8 -2.03 -18.87 -7.99
C ALA A 8 -2.52 -17.51 -8.53
N PHE A 9 -1.79 -16.93 -9.49
CA PHE A 9 -2.21 -15.72 -10.20
C PHE A 9 -3.51 -15.96 -10.99
N ILE A 10 -3.61 -17.07 -11.75
CA ILE A 10 -4.81 -17.42 -12.51
C ILE A 10 -5.99 -17.65 -11.55
N LEU A 11 -5.77 -18.36 -10.46
CA LEU A 11 -6.78 -18.61 -9.43
C LEU A 11 -7.29 -17.30 -8.82
N ALA A 12 -6.39 -16.40 -8.41
CA ALA A 12 -6.76 -15.09 -7.88
C ALA A 12 -7.55 -14.26 -8.89
N ALA A 13 -7.13 -14.26 -10.16
CA ALA A 13 -7.83 -13.55 -11.22
C ALA A 13 -9.24 -14.12 -11.44
N ALA A 14 -9.39 -15.45 -11.47
CA ALA A 14 -10.67 -16.11 -11.62
C ALA A 14 -11.64 -15.78 -10.47
N ILE A 15 -11.17 -15.88 -9.21
CA ILE A 15 -11.96 -15.51 -8.02
C ILE A 15 -12.41 -14.05 -8.11
N ARG A 16 -11.47 -13.13 -8.39
CA ARG A 16 -11.77 -11.69 -8.51
C ARG A 16 -12.76 -11.39 -9.63
N ILE A 17 -12.69 -12.10 -10.75
CA ILE A 17 -13.66 -11.97 -11.86
C ILE A 17 -15.05 -12.45 -11.43
N ILE A 18 -15.15 -13.61 -10.76
CA ILE A 18 -16.41 -14.19 -10.30
C ILE A 18 -17.11 -13.28 -9.30
N TYR A 19 -16.35 -12.75 -8.34
CA TYR A 19 -16.89 -11.87 -7.30
C TYR A 19 -16.90 -10.39 -7.69
N PHE A 20 -16.47 -10.02 -8.91
CA PHE A 20 -16.39 -8.63 -9.32
C PHE A 20 -17.77 -7.96 -9.27
N GLY A 21 -17.82 -6.75 -8.71
CA GLY A 21 -19.06 -6.02 -8.55
C GLY A 21 -19.87 -5.81 -9.83
N HIS A 22 -21.19 -5.77 -9.69
CA HIS A 22 -22.06 -5.25 -10.74
C HIS A 22 -22.05 -3.71 -10.74
N PRO A 23 -22.22 -3.06 -11.90
CA PRO A 23 -22.17 -1.59 -12.04
C PRO A 23 -23.22 -0.88 -11.22
N ASP A 24 -24.39 -1.51 -11.05
CA ASP A 24 -25.49 -0.97 -10.25
C ASP A 24 -25.10 -0.83 -8.77
N GLY A 25 -24.04 -1.54 -8.34
CA GLY A 25 -23.42 -1.41 -7.03
C GLY A 25 -22.32 -0.34 -6.95
N PHE A 26 -21.97 0.36 -8.04
CA PHE A 26 -20.97 1.42 -7.97
C PHE A 26 -21.55 2.68 -7.34
N TYR A 27 -21.08 3.00 -6.13
CA TYR A 27 -21.44 4.21 -5.41
C TYR A 27 -20.20 5.10 -5.17
N SER A 28 -20.43 6.39 -4.93
CA SER A 28 -19.39 7.36 -4.52
C SER A 28 -18.15 7.35 -5.45
N ASP A 29 -16.94 7.09 -4.93
CA ASP A 29 -15.67 7.11 -5.69
C ASP A 29 -15.70 6.19 -6.92
N SER A 30 -16.30 5.00 -6.83
CA SER A 30 -16.35 4.05 -7.95
C SER A 30 -17.26 4.53 -9.08
N ALA A 31 -18.36 5.22 -8.78
CA ALA A 31 -19.24 5.80 -9.80
C ALA A 31 -18.55 6.94 -10.56
N ILE A 32 -17.87 7.83 -9.83
CA ILE A 32 -17.10 8.94 -10.42
C ILE A 32 -16.02 8.39 -11.35
N ARG A 33 -15.33 7.34 -10.92
CA ARG A 33 -14.25 6.72 -11.68
C ARG A 33 -14.71 5.95 -12.88
N PHE A 34 -15.82 5.23 -12.76
CA PHE A 34 -16.48 4.60 -13.91
C PHE A 34 -16.86 5.65 -14.96
N ARG A 35 -17.41 6.80 -14.54
CA ARG A 35 -17.70 7.92 -15.45
C ARG A 35 -16.44 8.39 -16.19
N PHE A 36 -15.33 8.62 -15.50
CA PHE A 36 -14.10 9.06 -16.17
C PHE A 36 -13.49 8.00 -17.09
N ALA A 37 -13.48 6.72 -16.68
CA ALA A 37 -13.05 5.63 -17.54
C ALA A 37 -13.90 5.54 -18.83
N ARG A 38 -15.22 5.78 -18.70
CA ARG A 38 -16.14 5.86 -19.84
C ARG A 38 -15.82 7.02 -20.78
N MET A 39 -15.59 8.21 -20.24
CA MET A 39 -15.20 9.39 -21.03
C MET A 39 -13.90 9.10 -21.82
N TYR A 40 -12.87 8.56 -21.17
CA TYR A 40 -11.64 8.15 -21.85
C TYR A 40 -11.87 7.10 -22.93
N SER A 41 -12.73 6.11 -22.65
CA SER A 41 -13.10 5.09 -23.63
C SER A 41 -13.81 5.66 -24.86
N GLN A 42 -14.60 6.71 -24.69
CA GLN A 42 -15.34 7.38 -25.77
C GLN A 42 -14.47 8.42 -26.50
N GLY A 43 -13.25 8.68 -26.02
CA GLY A 43 -12.38 9.74 -26.54
C GLY A 43 -12.81 11.14 -26.13
N GLU A 44 -13.66 11.26 -25.11
CA GLU A 44 -14.12 12.53 -24.56
C GLU A 44 -13.02 13.17 -23.70
N LYS A 45 -12.98 14.51 -23.69
CA LYS A 45 -12.06 15.27 -22.84
C LYS A 45 -12.63 15.34 -21.41
N ILE A 46 -11.81 15.00 -20.41
CA ILE A 46 -12.14 15.24 -19.00
C ILE A 46 -12.18 16.75 -18.76
N PRO A 47 -13.27 17.32 -18.21
CA PRO A 47 -13.32 18.74 -17.88
C PRO A 47 -12.28 19.07 -16.81
N GLU A 48 -11.60 20.21 -16.97
CA GLU A 48 -10.66 20.70 -15.95
C GLU A 48 -11.40 21.02 -14.64
N VAL A 49 -12.60 21.60 -14.76
CA VAL A 49 -13.52 21.89 -13.66
C VAL A 49 -14.86 21.20 -13.91
N ASP A 50 -15.21 20.21 -13.10
CA ASP A 50 -16.44 19.43 -13.24
C ASP A 50 -17.54 19.93 -12.29
N LYS A 51 -18.43 20.79 -12.81
CA LYS A 51 -19.61 21.30 -12.08
C LYS A 51 -20.67 20.24 -11.79
N LYS A 52 -20.62 19.08 -12.45
CA LYS A 52 -21.55 17.99 -12.17
C LYS A 52 -21.15 17.22 -10.90
N LEU A 53 -19.88 17.28 -10.51
CA LEU A 53 -19.41 16.64 -9.27
C LEU A 53 -19.54 17.54 -8.04
N LEU A 54 -19.44 18.85 -8.22
CA LEU A 54 -19.62 19.83 -7.15
C LEU A 54 -20.29 21.07 -7.74
N TYR A 55 -21.53 21.36 -7.32
CA TYR A 55 -22.26 22.54 -7.76
C TYR A 55 -22.38 23.54 -6.60
N PRO A 56 -22.26 24.85 -6.85
CA PRO A 56 -21.99 25.52 -8.15
C PRO A 56 -20.50 25.65 -8.52
N GLU A 57 -19.58 25.45 -7.56
CA GLU A 57 -18.17 25.83 -7.67
C GLU A 57 -17.40 25.00 -8.71
N GLY A 58 -17.75 23.73 -8.84
CA GLY A 58 -17.04 22.77 -9.67
C GLY A 58 -15.84 22.13 -8.98
N LEU A 59 -15.53 20.89 -9.36
CA LEU A 59 -14.38 20.15 -8.86
C LEU A 59 -13.22 20.24 -9.85
N ARG A 60 -12.05 20.72 -9.41
CA ARG A 60 -10.81 20.68 -10.21
C ARG A 60 -10.31 19.24 -10.32
N VAL A 61 -10.65 18.56 -11.42
CA VAL A 61 -10.55 17.09 -11.51
C VAL A 61 -9.10 16.63 -11.46
N THR A 62 -8.23 17.19 -12.29
CA THR A 62 -6.83 16.74 -12.41
C THR A 62 -6.00 16.97 -11.15
N ASP A 63 -6.43 17.91 -10.32
CA ASP A 63 -5.71 18.35 -9.13
C ASP A 63 -6.07 17.50 -7.90
N LEU A 64 -7.33 17.05 -7.85
CA LEU A 64 -7.88 16.34 -6.70
C LEU A 64 -8.02 14.83 -6.94
N ILE A 65 -8.26 14.41 -8.19
CA ILE A 65 -8.59 13.04 -8.55
C ILE A 65 -7.41 12.40 -9.29
N HIS A 66 -6.96 11.25 -8.79
CA HIS A 66 -5.98 10.41 -9.46
C HIS A 66 -6.66 9.69 -10.63
N LEU A 67 -6.44 10.20 -11.86
CA LEU A 67 -7.06 9.71 -13.09
C LEU A 67 -6.26 8.59 -13.79
N THR A 68 -5.05 8.25 -13.33
CA THR A 68 -4.16 7.32 -14.03
C THR A 68 -4.79 5.95 -14.29
N MET A 69 -5.48 5.39 -13.28
CA MET A 69 -6.18 4.10 -13.45
C MET A 69 -7.34 4.22 -14.45
N ASP A 70 -8.14 5.27 -14.34
CA ASP A 70 -9.33 5.48 -15.18
C ASP A 70 -8.93 5.75 -16.64
N TRP A 71 -7.85 6.49 -16.85
CA TRP A 71 -7.20 6.68 -18.14
C TRP A 71 -6.72 5.35 -18.73
N PHE A 72 -5.96 4.57 -17.97
CA PHE A 72 -5.44 3.29 -18.44
C PHE A 72 -6.56 2.33 -18.84
N VAL A 73 -7.59 2.20 -18.00
CA VAL A 73 -8.78 1.38 -18.26
C VAL A 73 -9.54 1.88 -19.49
N GLY A 74 -9.81 3.19 -19.59
CA GLY A 74 -10.58 3.75 -20.70
C GLY A 74 -9.85 3.62 -22.04
N ILE A 75 -8.56 3.91 -22.08
CA ILE A 75 -7.74 3.79 -23.31
C ILE A 75 -7.61 2.33 -23.74
N THR A 76 -7.32 1.42 -22.82
CA THR A 76 -7.25 -0.01 -23.16
C THR A 76 -8.59 -0.53 -23.67
N HIS A 77 -9.71 -0.11 -23.08
CA HIS A 77 -11.04 -0.46 -23.59
C HIS A 77 -11.27 0.11 -24.99
N ARG A 78 -10.92 1.39 -25.24
CA ARG A 78 -11.05 2.01 -26.57
C ARG A 78 -10.31 1.23 -27.66
N ILE A 79 -9.11 0.73 -27.35
CA ILE A 79 -8.27 -0.05 -28.27
C ILE A 79 -8.82 -1.46 -28.47
N THR A 80 -9.32 -2.09 -27.41
CA THR A 80 -9.71 -3.51 -27.41
C THR A 80 -11.17 -3.74 -27.82
N ARG A 81 -12.05 -2.76 -27.63
CA ARG A 81 -13.47 -2.84 -27.97
C ARG A 81 -13.73 -3.21 -29.44
N PRO A 82 -13.04 -2.63 -30.45
CA PRO A 82 -13.24 -3.04 -31.85
C PRO A 82 -12.81 -4.47 -32.15
N ILE A 83 -11.91 -5.04 -31.33
CA ILE A 83 -11.33 -6.38 -31.52
C ILE A 83 -12.19 -7.44 -30.85
N PHE A 84 -12.59 -7.21 -29.60
CA PHE A 84 -13.28 -8.21 -28.78
C PHE A 84 -14.78 -7.97 -28.63
N GLY A 85 -15.29 -6.81 -29.01
CA GLY A 85 -16.71 -6.47 -28.91
C GLY A 85 -17.26 -6.37 -27.48
N ILE A 86 -16.40 -6.39 -26.46
CA ILE A 86 -16.81 -6.33 -25.06
C ILE A 86 -17.21 -4.92 -24.64
N ASP A 87 -18.16 -4.82 -23.71
CA ASP A 87 -18.55 -3.55 -23.10
C ASP A 87 -17.53 -3.11 -22.01
N LEU A 88 -17.63 -1.84 -21.59
CA LEU A 88 -16.67 -1.23 -20.66
C LEU A 88 -16.67 -1.91 -19.28
N ILE A 89 -17.83 -2.36 -18.79
CA ILE A 89 -17.95 -2.99 -17.47
C ILE A 89 -17.24 -4.33 -17.50
N THR A 90 -17.53 -5.13 -18.53
CA THR A 90 -16.88 -6.42 -18.75
C THR A 90 -15.36 -6.23 -18.89
N HIS A 91 -14.92 -5.20 -19.62
CA HIS A 91 -13.49 -4.86 -19.71
C HIS A 91 -12.87 -4.49 -18.36
N ILE A 92 -13.54 -3.64 -17.57
CA ILE A 92 -13.11 -3.27 -16.21
C ILE A 92 -12.98 -4.51 -15.32
N ARG A 93 -14.00 -5.37 -15.33
CA ARG A 93 -14.04 -6.62 -14.56
C ARG A 93 -12.80 -7.47 -14.83
N TYR A 94 -12.49 -7.73 -16.09
CA TYR A 94 -11.31 -8.53 -16.46
C TYR A 94 -10.01 -7.79 -16.15
N LEU A 95 -9.86 -6.55 -16.59
CA LEU A 95 -8.60 -5.83 -16.51
C LEU A 95 -8.18 -5.57 -15.06
N VAL A 96 -9.10 -5.10 -14.21
CA VAL A 96 -8.81 -4.83 -12.79
C VAL A 96 -8.50 -6.11 -12.04
N SER A 97 -9.25 -7.20 -12.31
CA SER A 97 -9.00 -8.50 -11.68
C SER A 97 -7.64 -9.08 -12.09
N ILE A 98 -7.26 -8.95 -13.36
CA ILE A 98 -5.96 -9.41 -13.87
C ILE A 98 -4.83 -8.58 -13.28
N ILE A 99 -4.92 -7.25 -13.33
CA ILE A 99 -3.85 -6.35 -12.85
C ILE A 99 -3.67 -6.50 -11.35
N SER A 100 -4.76 -6.50 -10.59
CA SER A 100 -4.67 -6.64 -9.14
C SER A 100 -4.11 -8.00 -8.72
N SER A 101 -4.37 -9.08 -9.47
CA SER A 101 -3.74 -10.40 -9.27
C SER A 101 -2.23 -10.41 -9.51
N ILE A 102 -1.64 -9.43 -10.21
CA ILE A 102 -0.17 -9.32 -10.34
C ILE A 102 0.49 -9.19 -8.96
N SER A 103 -0.23 -8.71 -7.94
CA SER A 103 0.22 -8.71 -6.54
C SER A 103 0.64 -10.10 -6.04
N ILE A 104 0.02 -11.18 -6.53
CA ILE A 104 0.39 -12.56 -6.21
C ILE A 104 1.83 -12.86 -6.63
N LEU A 105 2.24 -12.38 -7.81
CA LEU A 105 3.61 -12.55 -8.31
C LEU A 105 4.59 -11.76 -7.45
N ALA A 106 4.27 -10.49 -7.17
CA ALA A 106 5.08 -9.63 -6.29
C ALA A 106 5.25 -10.26 -4.90
N PHE A 107 4.16 -10.79 -4.33
CA PHE A 107 4.16 -11.46 -3.04
C PHE A 107 4.98 -12.75 -3.04
N TYR A 108 4.89 -13.56 -4.09
CA TYR A 108 5.74 -14.74 -4.25
C TYR A 108 7.22 -14.38 -4.25
N TYR A 109 7.62 -13.34 -4.99
CA TYR A 109 9.02 -12.89 -5.03
C TYR A 109 9.48 -12.32 -3.69
N LEU A 110 8.65 -11.54 -3.02
CA LEU A 110 8.92 -11.04 -1.66
C LEU A 110 9.09 -12.21 -0.66
N SER A 111 8.22 -13.22 -0.73
CA SER A 111 8.29 -14.43 0.10
C SER A 111 9.59 -15.20 -0.07
N ARG A 112 10.13 -15.25 -1.29
CA ARG A 112 11.42 -15.91 -1.58
C ARG A 112 12.63 -15.20 -0.97
N LEU A 113 12.53 -13.95 -0.55
CA LEU A 113 13.62 -13.26 0.16
C LEU A 113 13.81 -13.82 1.58
N TYR A 114 12.72 -14.27 2.20
CA TYR A 114 12.68 -14.62 3.63
C TYR A 114 12.50 -16.11 3.87
N LEU A 115 11.76 -16.80 3.02
CA LEU A 115 11.46 -18.22 3.17
C LEU A 115 12.32 -19.05 2.21
N ARG A 116 12.78 -20.21 2.70
CA ARG A 116 13.54 -21.18 1.90
C ARG A 116 12.68 -22.36 1.44
N ASP A 117 11.71 -22.78 2.25
CA ASP A 117 10.84 -23.90 1.91
C ASP A 117 9.81 -23.50 0.86
N ARG A 118 10.00 -24.11 -0.30
CA ARG A 118 9.16 -24.01 -1.48
C ARG A 118 7.70 -24.37 -1.21
N LYS A 119 7.41 -25.40 -0.39
CA LYS A 119 6.04 -25.81 -0.05
C LYS A 119 5.35 -24.78 0.84
N ILE A 120 6.08 -24.16 1.77
CA ILE A 120 5.53 -23.12 2.64
C ILE A 120 5.24 -21.86 1.83
N ILE A 121 6.17 -21.43 0.97
CA ILE A 121 5.93 -20.31 0.04
C ILE A 121 4.69 -20.59 -0.81
N THR A 122 4.53 -21.83 -1.26
CA THR A 122 3.36 -22.24 -2.05
C THR A 122 2.07 -22.04 -1.28
N LEU A 123 2.03 -22.54 -0.05
CA LEU A 123 0.87 -22.44 0.80
C LEU A 123 0.49 -20.97 1.03
N ILE A 124 1.42 -20.13 1.49
CA ILE A 124 1.09 -18.74 1.82
C ILE A 124 0.70 -17.91 0.59
N VAL A 125 1.25 -18.22 -0.59
CA VAL A 125 0.87 -17.55 -1.85
C VAL A 125 -0.53 -17.97 -2.30
N LEU A 126 -0.89 -19.25 -2.14
CA LEU A 126 -2.26 -19.71 -2.37
C LEU A 126 -3.23 -19.08 -1.38
N LEU A 127 -2.86 -18.98 -0.09
CA LEU A 127 -3.66 -18.28 0.90
C LEU A 127 -3.86 -16.81 0.54
N TYR A 128 -2.81 -16.12 0.09
CA TYR A 128 -2.92 -14.74 -0.37
C TYR A 128 -3.85 -14.59 -1.59
N ALA A 129 -3.84 -15.58 -2.48
CA ALA A 129 -4.68 -15.59 -3.68
C ALA A 129 -6.18 -15.76 -3.38
N VAL A 130 -6.53 -16.50 -2.32
CA VAL A 130 -7.92 -16.86 -1.99
C VAL A 130 -8.46 -16.18 -0.73
N GLY A 131 -7.63 -15.48 0.03
CA GLY A 131 -8.03 -14.90 1.31
C GLY A 131 -8.92 -13.67 1.16
N ILE A 132 -9.98 -13.60 1.96
CA ILE A 132 -11.00 -12.54 1.94
C ILE A 132 -10.36 -11.15 2.03
N ALA A 133 -9.42 -10.94 2.96
CA ALA A 133 -8.69 -9.67 3.10
C ALA A 133 -7.95 -9.21 1.82
N GLY A 134 -7.64 -10.14 0.91
CA GLY A 134 -6.93 -9.87 -0.33
C GLY A 134 -7.82 -9.52 -1.53
N PHE A 135 -9.13 -9.77 -1.49
CA PHE A 135 -10.02 -9.52 -2.64
C PHE A 135 -11.41 -8.96 -2.30
N TRP A 136 -11.85 -8.95 -1.04
CA TRP A 136 -13.19 -8.48 -0.67
C TRP A 136 -13.47 -7.04 -1.12
N ARG A 137 -12.42 -6.21 -1.27
CA ARG A 137 -12.54 -4.84 -1.76
C ARG A 137 -12.78 -4.72 -3.27
N ILE A 138 -12.47 -5.77 -4.03
CA ILE A 138 -12.85 -5.87 -5.45
C ILE A 138 -14.29 -6.35 -5.57
N ALA A 139 -14.75 -7.14 -4.61
CA ALA A 139 -16.13 -7.60 -4.58
C ALA A 139 -17.06 -6.39 -4.46
N GLY A 140 -17.87 -6.15 -5.49
CA GLY A 140 -18.77 -5.00 -5.50
C GLY A 140 -18.15 -3.65 -5.90
N ASN A 141 -16.84 -3.52 -6.18
CA ASN A 141 -16.21 -2.20 -6.20
C ASN A 141 -15.08 -2.00 -7.24
N TYR A 142 -15.03 -0.81 -7.84
CA TYR A 142 -13.98 -0.39 -8.78
C TYR A 142 -13.00 0.54 -8.07
N LEU A 143 -12.15 0.02 -7.17
CA LEU A 143 -11.25 0.79 -6.27
C LEU A 143 -9.80 0.90 -6.76
N ARG A 144 -9.06 1.94 -6.32
CA ARG A 144 -7.66 2.23 -6.76
C ARG A 144 -6.64 1.34 -6.06
N GLU A 145 -6.96 0.93 -4.84
CA GLU A 145 -6.07 0.19 -3.94
C GLU A 145 -5.51 -1.06 -4.60
N GLU A 146 -6.40 -1.86 -5.15
CA GLU A 146 -6.12 -3.16 -5.74
C GLU A 146 -5.28 -3.05 -7.01
N PHE A 147 -5.44 -1.94 -7.74
CA PHE A 147 -4.67 -1.64 -8.92
C PHE A 147 -3.26 -1.13 -8.59
N ALA A 148 -3.11 -0.43 -7.46
CA ALA A 148 -1.83 0.12 -6.99
C ALA A 148 -0.99 -0.90 -6.21
N LEU A 149 -1.62 -1.86 -5.52
CA LEU A 149 -0.96 -2.82 -4.64
C LEU A 149 0.16 -3.65 -5.31
N PRO A 150 0.00 -4.17 -6.56
CA PRO A 150 1.07 -4.90 -7.23
C PRO A 150 2.35 -4.06 -7.35
N SER A 151 2.22 -2.80 -7.75
CA SER A 151 3.35 -1.89 -7.88
C SER A 151 4.00 -1.60 -6.53
N TYR A 152 3.20 -1.43 -5.47
CA TYR A 152 3.72 -1.24 -4.12
C TYR A 152 4.56 -2.43 -3.64
N LEU A 153 4.04 -3.66 -3.78
CA LEU A 153 4.75 -4.87 -3.35
C LEU A 153 6.01 -5.12 -4.19
N PHE A 154 5.96 -4.85 -5.50
CA PHE A 154 7.16 -4.92 -6.34
C PHE A 154 8.20 -3.88 -5.93
N ALA A 155 7.80 -2.66 -5.56
CA ALA A 155 8.73 -1.64 -5.08
C ALA A 155 9.49 -2.13 -3.83
N ILE A 156 8.77 -2.66 -2.85
CA ILE A 156 9.39 -3.24 -1.64
C ILE A 156 10.32 -4.41 -1.99
N TYR A 157 9.86 -5.36 -2.80
CA TYR A 157 10.67 -6.50 -3.22
C TYR A 157 11.96 -6.04 -3.92
N LEU A 158 11.86 -5.15 -4.92
CA LEU A 158 13.00 -4.68 -5.70
C LEU A 158 14.01 -3.91 -4.85
N PHE A 159 13.53 -3.10 -3.91
CA PHE A 159 14.41 -2.37 -2.99
C PHE A 159 15.18 -3.34 -2.08
N LEU A 160 14.47 -4.26 -1.43
CA LEU A 160 15.08 -5.23 -0.50
C LEU A 160 15.96 -6.26 -1.21
N ALA A 161 15.62 -6.62 -2.45
CA ALA A 161 16.41 -7.52 -3.28
C ALA A 161 17.59 -6.83 -3.99
N SER A 162 17.78 -5.52 -3.80
CA SER A 162 18.74 -4.73 -4.57
C SER A 162 20.18 -5.24 -4.43
N ARG A 163 20.68 -5.87 -5.49
CA ARG A 163 22.08 -6.26 -5.69
C ARG A 163 22.75 -5.54 -6.85
N ARG A 164 21.97 -4.84 -7.67
CA ARG A 164 22.41 -4.14 -8.87
C ARG A 164 21.77 -2.76 -8.88
N TRP A 165 22.46 -1.76 -9.42
CA TRP A 165 22.08 -0.35 -9.41
C TRP A 165 20.70 -0.06 -10.04
N TYR A 166 20.21 -0.91 -10.94
CA TYR A 166 18.90 -0.71 -11.57
C TYR A 166 17.72 -1.18 -10.71
N HIS A 167 17.93 -2.04 -9.69
CA HIS A 167 16.82 -2.51 -8.84
C HIS A 167 16.18 -1.37 -8.03
N PRO A 168 16.92 -0.45 -7.39
CA PRO A 168 16.32 0.68 -6.70
C PRO A 168 15.63 1.66 -7.66
N LEU A 169 16.15 1.84 -8.88
CA LEU A 169 15.47 2.65 -9.90
C LEU A 169 14.12 2.03 -10.28
N LEU A 170 14.09 0.72 -10.56
CA LEU A 170 12.83 0.01 -10.82
C LEU A 170 11.89 0.04 -9.61
N SER A 171 12.43 -0.08 -8.39
CA SER A 171 11.66 0.10 -7.16
C SER A 171 11.00 1.48 -7.13
N GLY A 172 11.76 2.53 -7.39
CA GLY A 172 11.26 3.89 -7.39
C GLY A 172 10.25 4.17 -8.51
N LEU A 173 10.39 3.53 -9.67
CA LEU A 173 9.38 3.55 -10.73
C LEU A 173 8.08 2.88 -10.27
N CYS A 174 8.16 1.70 -9.66
CA CYS A 174 7.00 1.01 -9.10
C CYS A 174 6.34 1.83 -7.96
N PHE A 175 7.13 2.47 -7.11
CA PHE A 175 6.62 3.32 -6.04
C PHE A 175 5.99 4.61 -6.60
N GLY A 176 6.64 5.25 -7.57
CA GLY A 176 6.09 6.40 -8.31
C GLY A 176 4.76 6.07 -8.98
N LEU A 177 4.66 4.89 -9.60
CA LEU A 177 3.40 4.38 -10.16
C LEU A 177 2.32 4.21 -9.07
N THR A 178 2.69 3.66 -7.91
CA THR A 178 1.78 3.55 -6.75
C THR A 178 1.26 4.93 -6.31
N LEU A 179 2.15 5.94 -6.27
CA LEU A 179 1.83 7.33 -5.90
C LEU A 179 0.88 8.03 -6.87
N ILE A 180 1.00 7.78 -8.17
CA ILE A 180 0.08 8.36 -9.15
C ILE A 180 -1.24 7.60 -9.24
N LEU A 181 -1.25 6.31 -8.90
CA LEU A 181 -2.46 5.47 -8.95
C LEU A 181 -3.38 5.69 -7.77
N TRP A 182 -2.87 5.90 -6.55
CA TRP A 182 -3.68 5.94 -5.34
C TRP A 182 -3.19 6.96 -4.32
N HIS A 183 -4.08 7.78 -3.79
CA HIS A 183 -3.73 8.84 -2.83
C HIS A 183 -3.16 8.30 -1.51
N LEU A 184 -3.72 7.22 -0.93
CA LEU A 184 -3.26 6.68 0.37
C LEU A 184 -1.84 6.10 0.29
N SER A 185 -1.27 5.90 -0.91
CA SER A 185 0.11 5.47 -1.06
C SER A 185 1.13 6.45 -0.49
N ARG A 186 0.76 7.71 -0.22
CA ARG A 186 1.60 8.64 0.55
C ARG A 186 1.83 8.14 1.97
N PHE A 187 0.82 7.55 2.59
CA PHE A 187 0.94 6.92 3.91
C PHE A 187 1.85 5.68 3.83
N SER A 188 1.66 4.82 2.83
CA SER A 188 2.54 3.64 2.68
C SER A 188 3.99 4.03 2.33
N TYR A 189 4.20 5.15 1.64
CA TYR A 189 5.52 5.75 1.45
C TYR A 189 6.12 6.25 2.76
N LEU A 190 5.34 6.89 3.62
CA LEU A 190 5.79 7.34 4.93
C LEU A 190 6.19 6.15 5.82
N VAL A 191 5.43 5.05 5.78
CA VAL A 191 5.80 3.79 6.45
C VAL A 191 7.11 3.25 5.89
N PHE A 192 7.27 3.21 4.57
CA PHE A 192 8.52 2.79 3.93
C PHE A 192 9.71 3.68 4.32
N LEU A 193 9.54 5.01 4.33
CA LEU A 193 10.54 5.94 4.80
C LEU A 193 10.88 5.75 6.28
N GLY A 194 9.89 5.47 7.12
CA GLY A 194 10.09 5.09 8.51
C GLY A 194 10.99 3.86 8.64
N TYR A 195 10.80 2.85 7.78
CA TYR A 195 11.71 1.71 7.69
C TYR A 195 13.13 2.14 7.30
N ILE A 196 13.30 2.98 6.28
CA ILE A 196 14.63 3.45 5.85
C ILE A 196 15.35 4.20 6.97
N ILE A 197 14.66 5.10 7.67
CA ILE A 197 15.22 5.82 8.83
C ILE A 197 15.59 4.82 9.93
N PHE A 198 14.71 3.89 10.26
CA PHE A 198 14.95 2.88 11.29
C PHE A 198 16.15 1.98 10.95
N ALA A 199 16.21 1.47 9.72
CA ALA A 199 17.35 0.68 9.22
C ALA A 199 18.64 1.51 9.21
N TYR A 200 18.58 2.79 8.83
CA TYR A 200 19.72 3.69 8.88
C TYR A 200 20.27 3.86 10.31
N LEU A 201 19.40 3.95 11.31
CA LEU A 201 19.82 4.08 12.70
C LEU A 201 20.50 2.81 13.23
N ILE A 202 19.95 1.64 12.89
CA ILE A 202 20.35 0.34 13.45
C ILE A 202 21.51 -0.30 12.67
N GLU A 203 21.45 -0.33 11.33
CA GLU A 203 22.38 -1.06 10.47
C GLU A 203 23.61 -0.21 10.08
N LYS A 204 24.43 0.15 11.07
CA LYS A 204 25.61 1.03 10.90
C LYS A 204 26.52 0.62 9.72
N ASN A 205 26.75 -0.67 9.55
CA ASN A 205 27.64 -1.23 8.52
C ASN A 205 27.08 -1.18 7.10
N HIS A 206 25.77 -0.91 6.93
CA HIS A 206 25.10 -0.93 5.63
C HIS A 206 24.52 0.43 5.23
N ARG A 207 24.76 1.48 6.03
CA ARG A 207 24.26 2.85 5.79
C ARG A 207 24.55 3.38 4.40
N ASP A 208 25.79 3.28 3.94
CA ASP A 208 26.20 3.79 2.63
C ASP A 208 25.39 3.15 1.50
N ARG A 209 25.29 1.82 1.51
CA ARG A 209 24.55 1.06 0.51
C ARG A 209 23.05 1.37 0.59
N LEU A 210 22.50 1.47 1.80
CA LEU A 210 21.10 1.83 2.03
C LEU A 210 20.80 3.21 1.42
N ILE A 211 21.63 4.21 1.71
CA ILE A 211 21.44 5.58 1.21
C ILE A 211 21.65 5.64 -0.31
N ILE A 212 22.66 4.98 -0.89
CA ILE A 212 22.83 4.94 -2.35
C ILE A 212 21.60 4.33 -3.03
N ASN A 213 21.11 3.18 -2.54
CA ASN A 213 19.90 2.56 -3.06
C ASN A 213 18.69 3.49 -2.90
N PHE A 214 18.56 4.15 -1.76
CA PHE A 214 17.47 5.06 -1.49
C PHE A 214 17.50 6.28 -2.41
N THR A 215 18.67 6.93 -2.58
CA THR A 215 18.86 8.03 -3.53
C THR A 215 18.44 7.64 -4.95
N LEU A 216 18.87 6.46 -5.43
CA LEU A 216 18.47 5.96 -6.74
C LEU A 216 16.96 5.73 -6.84
N MET A 217 16.31 5.24 -5.79
CA MET A 217 14.86 5.08 -5.73
C MET A 217 14.11 6.42 -5.74
N ILE A 218 14.68 7.48 -5.14
CA ILE A 218 14.05 8.81 -5.06
C ILE A 218 13.97 9.51 -6.42
N ILE A 219 14.88 9.25 -7.35
CA ILE A 219 14.89 9.87 -8.68
C ILE A 219 13.55 9.69 -9.42
N PRO A 220 13.10 8.46 -9.72
CA PRO A 220 11.82 8.25 -10.41
C PRO A 220 10.59 8.66 -9.58
N ILE A 221 10.66 8.63 -8.24
CA ILE A 221 9.58 9.13 -7.38
C ILE A 221 9.43 10.65 -7.54
N SER A 222 10.56 11.36 -7.55
CA SER A 222 10.59 12.82 -7.76
C SER A 222 10.11 13.15 -9.17
N LEU A 223 10.49 12.36 -10.18
CA LEU A 223 9.98 12.52 -11.54
C LEU A 223 8.46 12.31 -11.61
N ALA A 224 7.93 11.27 -10.96
CA ALA A 224 6.48 11.05 -10.87
C ALA A 224 5.76 12.24 -10.19
N ALA A 225 6.36 12.82 -9.16
CA ALA A 225 5.85 14.00 -8.47
C ALA A 225 5.76 15.23 -9.39
N LEU A 226 6.73 15.40 -10.28
CA LEU A 226 6.79 16.50 -11.25
C LEU A 226 5.92 16.26 -12.49
N LEU A 227 5.76 15.02 -12.95
CA LEU A 227 5.00 14.73 -14.16
C LEU A 227 3.50 14.58 -13.89
N SER A 228 3.12 14.03 -12.74
CA SER A 228 1.71 13.81 -12.40
C SER A 228 1.02 15.13 -12.03
N PRO A 229 -0.07 15.52 -12.71
CA PRO A 229 -0.84 16.72 -12.36
C PRO A 229 -1.31 16.71 -10.91
N THR A 230 -1.83 15.57 -10.44
CA THR A 230 -2.37 15.43 -9.07
C THR A 230 -1.28 15.54 -8.01
N LEU A 231 -0.07 15.00 -8.26
CA LEU A 231 1.03 15.15 -7.31
C LEU A 231 1.62 16.57 -7.31
N ARG A 232 1.70 17.21 -8.48
CA ARG A 232 2.11 18.61 -8.62
C ARG A 232 1.17 19.57 -7.93
N ALA A 233 -0.13 19.46 -8.16
CA ALA A 233 -1.15 20.32 -7.55
C ALA A 233 -1.08 20.28 -6.01
N LYS A 234 -0.68 19.12 -5.47
CA LYS A 234 -0.52 18.88 -4.04
C LYS A 234 0.91 19.13 -3.53
N LEU A 235 1.75 19.73 -4.37
CA LEU A 235 3.15 20.06 -4.08
C LEU A 235 3.93 18.89 -3.47
N PHE A 236 3.70 17.67 -3.97
CA PHE A 236 4.24 16.46 -3.35
C PHE A 236 5.77 16.48 -3.27
N ILE A 237 6.45 17.14 -4.22
CA ILE A 237 7.91 17.28 -4.24
C ILE A 237 8.49 17.95 -2.98
N ILE A 238 7.74 18.87 -2.34
CA ILE A 238 8.13 19.53 -1.08
C ILE A 238 7.34 18.99 0.13
N SER A 239 6.53 17.95 -0.07
CA SER A 239 5.75 17.36 1.02
C SER A 239 6.65 16.73 2.09
N LEU A 240 6.09 16.59 3.30
CA LEU A 240 6.80 16.01 4.45
C LEU A 240 7.56 14.71 4.11
N PRO A 241 6.97 13.68 3.47
CA PRO A 241 7.70 12.46 3.16
C PRO A 241 8.91 12.67 2.23
N LEU A 242 8.78 13.45 1.16
CA LEU A 242 9.91 13.67 0.23
C LEU A 242 10.98 14.57 0.82
N THR A 243 10.58 15.61 1.56
CA THR A 243 11.53 16.47 2.27
C THR A 243 12.35 15.68 3.28
N LEU A 244 11.72 14.80 4.08
CA LEU A 244 12.43 13.90 4.99
C LEU A 244 13.37 12.95 4.24
N SER A 245 12.98 12.45 3.07
CA SER A 245 13.86 11.64 2.22
C SER A 245 15.10 12.42 1.76
N TYR A 246 14.93 13.65 1.28
CA TYR A 246 16.04 14.51 0.85
C TYR A 246 16.96 14.84 2.03
N LEU A 247 16.39 15.23 3.17
CA LEU A 247 17.17 15.53 4.37
C LEU A 247 17.94 14.31 4.85
N LEU A 248 17.40 13.10 4.74
CA LEU A 248 18.14 11.89 5.14
C LEU A 248 19.35 11.65 4.24
N ILE A 249 19.19 11.85 2.93
CA ILE A 249 20.27 11.72 1.94
C ILE A 249 21.34 12.81 2.17
N ILE A 250 20.92 14.07 2.27
CA ILE A 250 21.82 15.21 2.49
C ILE A 250 22.55 15.07 3.82
N SER A 251 21.83 14.73 4.90
CA SER A 251 22.43 14.59 6.23
C SER A 251 23.47 13.47 6.29
N HIS A 252 23.25 12.36 5.56
CA HIS A 252 24.24 11.31 5.39
C HIS A 252 25.50 11.83 4.69
N HIS A 253 25.36 12.47 3.52
CA HIS A 253 26.52 12.96 2.76
C HIS A 253 27.29 14.06 3.50
N VAL A 254 26.59 14.99 4.16
CA VAL A 254 27.21 16.04 4.98
C VAL A 254 27.95 15.43 6.17
N SER A 255 27.37 14.44 6.87
CA SER A 255 28.06 13.78 7.98
C SER A 255 29.35 13.09 7.55
N ARG A 256 29.37 12.49 6.35
CA ARG A 256 30.58 11.90 5.77
C ARG A 256 31.61 12.94 5.41
N TRP A 257 31.20 14.05 4.79
CA TRP A 257 32.09 15.13 4.39
C TRP A 257 32.75 15.80 5.60
N LEU A 258 31.95 16.07 6.66
CA LEU A 258 32.43 16.69 7.90
C LEU A 258 33.04 15.69 8.90
N LYS A 259 33.08 14.38 8.57
CA LYS A 259 33.50 13.30 9.48
C LYS A 259 32.74 13.29 10.83
N LEU A 260 31.49 13.74 10.84
CA LEU A 260 30.62 13.73 12.01
C LEU A 260 29.92 12.37 12.14
N ASN A 261 29.56 12.00 13.37
CA ASN A 261 28.62 10.90 13.55
C ASN A 261 27.29 11.29 12.86
N PRO A 262 26.75 10.47 11.95
CA PRO A 262 25.47 10.74 11.30
C PRO A 262 24.30 10.86 12.28
N LEU A 263 24.46 10.43 13.53
CA LEU A 263 23.47 10.68 14.56
C LEU A 263 23.36 12.17 14.94
N TYR A 264 24.45 12.94 14.80
CA TYR A 264 24.42 14.38 15.07
C TYR A 264 23.66 15.18 14.01
N THR A 265 23.34 14.57 12.86
CA THR A 265 22.54 15.21 11.81
C THR A 265 21.05 14.87 11.89
N LEU A 266 20.63 13.97 12.80
CA LEU A 266 19.22 13.65 13.07
C LEU A 266 18.36 14.81 13.58
N PRO A 267 18.86 15.73 14.43
CA PRO A 267 18.06 16.89 14.83
C PRO A 267 17.58 17.71 13.63
N PHE A 268 18.35 17.77 12.53
CA PHE A 268 17.91 18.42 11.29
C PHE A 268 16.75 17.68 10.62
N LEU A 269 16.67 16.35 10.73
CA LEU A 269 15.51 15.58 10.24
C LEU A 269 14.23 15.89 11.02
N ILE A 270 14.36 16.25 12.30
CA ILE A 270 13.23 16.55 13.18
C ILE A 270 12.81 18.02 13.07
N LEU A 271 13.77 18.93 12.96
CA LEU A 271 13.53 20.38 12.97
C LEU A 271 13.19 20.96 11.59
N ALA A 272 13.82 20.47 10.52
CA ALA A 272 13.61 21.01 9.18
C ALA A 272 12.18 20.82 8.60
N PRO A 273 11.37 19.83 9.02
CA PRO A 273 9.97 19.77 8.61
C PRO A 273 9.06 20.73 9.39
N LEU A 274 9.46 21.26 10.55
CA LEU A 274 8.60 22.12 11.38
C LEU A 274 8.04 23.34 10.64
N PRO A 275 8.80 24.05 9.77
CA PRO A 275 8.26 25.14 8.97
C PRO A 275 7.20 24.67 7.95
N ILE A 276 7.35 23.47 7.38
CA ILE A 276 6.37 22.89 6.44
C ILE A 276 5.08 22.50 7.19
N LEU A 277 5.24 21.98 8.41
CA LEU A 277 4.13 21.69 9.31
C LEU A 277 3.41 22.99 9.74
N ALA A 278 4.16 24.03 10.07
CA ALA A 278 3.64 25.34 10.45
C ALA A 278 2.95 26.07 9.28
N ALA A 279 3.43 25.87 8.04
CA ALA A 279 2.87 26.47 6.83
C ALA A 279 1.54 25.84 6.36
N GLY A 280 0.96 24.91 7.12
CA GLY A 280 -0.38 24.37 6.85
C GLY A 280 -0.48 23.47 5.61
N GLN A 281 0.65 23.08 4.98
CA GLN A 281 0.65 22.15 3.84
C GLN A 281 0.12 20.75 4.19
N MET A 282 -0.18 20.48 5.46
CA MET A 282 -0.92 19.30 5.89
C MET A 282 -2.42 19.34 5.58
N GLY A 283 -3.01 20.44 5.08
CA GLY A 283 -4.46 20.60 4.98
C GLY A 283 -5.26 19.43 4.37
N GLU A 284 -4.69 18.73 3.38
CA GLU A 284 -5.37 17.56 2.78
C GLU A 284 -5.28 16.26 3.59
N TYR A 285 -4.29 16.09 4.48
CA TYR A 285 -4.12 14.87 5.28
C TYR A 285 -4.21 15.11 6.78
N SER A 286 -4.32 16.37 7.20
CA SER A 286 -4.45 16.80 8.59
C SER A 286 -5.60 16.07 9.27
N HIS A 287 -6.74 15.91 8.59
CA HIS A 287 -7.90 15.19 9.11
C HIS A 287 -7.62 13.70 9.36
N VAL A 288 -6.80 13.03 8.53
CA VAL A 288 -6.39 11.63 8.75
C VAL A 288 -5.42 11.53 9.93
N PHE A 289 -4.44 12.44 10.03
CA PHE A 289 -3.52 12.48 11.17
C PHE A 289 -4.24 12.82 12.48
N GLN A 290 -5.17 13.77 12.46
CA GLN A 290 -6.03 14.10 13.60
C GLN A 290 -6.91 12.90 13.99
N LEU A 291 -7.43 12.15 13.02
CA LEU A 291 -8.15 10.91 13.29
C LEU A 291 -7.25 9.88 13.98
N LEU A 292 -6.05 9.64 13.45
CA LEU A 292 -5.09 8.70 14.05
C LEU A 292 -4.74 9.10 15.49
N LEU A 293 -4.43 10.37 15.72
CA LEU A 293 -4.13 10.88 17.05
C LEU A 293 -5.33 10.75 18.00
N SER A 294 -6.54 11.06 17.52
CA SER A 294 -7.76 10.92 18.31
C SER A 294 -8.03 9.45 18.66
N LYS A 295 -7.83 8.53 17.72
CA LYS A 295 -7.93 7.09 17.98
C LYS A 295 -6.88 6.61 18.97
N ILE A 296 -5.65 7.11 18.92
CA ILE A 296 -4.64 6.79 19.93
C ILE A 296 -5.07 7.33 21.30
N ARG A 297 -5.55 8.59 21.37
CA ARG A 297 -6.03 9.23 22.60
C ARG A 297 -7.20 8.49 23.25
N PHE A 298 -8.14 7.98 22.44
CA PHE A 298 -9.35 7.30 22.91
C PHE A 298 -9.30 5.77 22.70
N LEU A 299 -8.11 5.19 22.49
CA LEU A 299 -7.89 3.75 22.30
C LEU A 299 -8.80 3.09 21.24
N GLY A 300 -9.08 3.81 20.16
CA GLY A 300 -9.93 3.39 19.05
C GLY A 300 -11.44 3.56 19.28
N ALA A 301 -11.87 3.80 20.52
CA ALA A 301 -13.26 4.07 20.87
C ALA A 301 -13.63 5.55 20.62
N LYS A 302 -14.91 5.81 20.36
CA LYS A 302 -15.42 7.19 20.28
C LYS A 302 -15.74 7.65 21.70
N PRO A 303 -15.32 8.85 22.12
CA PRO A 303 -15.69 9.40 23.41
C PRO A 303 -17.20 9.71 23.46
N ASP A 304 -17.78 9.67 24.65
CA ASP A 304 -19.18 10.04 24.88
C ASP A 304 -19.46 11.51 24.51
N ASP A 305 -18.50 12.41 24.82
CA ASP A 305 -18.52 13.78 24.31
C ASP A 305 -17.79 13.84 22.96
N PRO A 306 -18.51 14.01 21.84
CA PRO A 306 -17.89 14.09 20.52
C PRO A 306 -17.04 15.36 20.38
N ASN A 307 -17.21 16.42 21.18
CA ASN A 307 -16.44 17.66 21.03
C ASN A 307 -14.97 17.52 21.43
N LEU A 308 -14.61 16.41 22.07
CA LEU A 308 -13.22 16.05 22.34
C LEU A 308 -12.43 15.62 21.09
N VAL A 309 -13.13 15.40 19.96
CA VAL A 309 -12.55 15.03 18.67
C VAL A 309 -12.78 16.16 17.65
N PRO A 310 -11.74 16.62 16.94
CA PRO A 310 -11.88 17.64 15.90
C PRO A 310 -12.94 17.26 14.86
N TYR A 311 -13.73 18.24 14.41
CA TYR A 311 -14.85 18.02 13.49
C TYR A 311 -14.47 17.20 12.24
N GLN A 312 -13.35 17.53 11.60
CA GLN A 312 -12.89 16.82 10.39
C GLN A 312 -12.56 15.34 10.67
N ALA A 313 -11.96 15.04 11.82
CA ALA A 313 -11.68 13.67 12.24
C ALA A 313 -12.98 12.91 12.55
N ARG A 314 -13.98 13.55 13.17
CA ARG A 314 -15.29 12.93 13.43
C ARG A 314 -15.99 12.48 12.15
N LEU A 315 -16.00 13.34 11.13
CA LEU A 315 -16.66 13.06 9.84
C LEU A 315 -16.13 11.81 9.18
N ILE A 316 -14.81 11.59 9.26
CA ILE A 316 -14.19 10.43 8.62
C ILE A 316 -14.04 9.22 9.54
N TRP A 317 -14.42 9.28 10.82
CA TRP A 317 -14.33 8.13 11.76
C TRP A 317 -15.46 7.11 11.56
N PHE A 318 -15.81 6.80 10.32
CA PHE A 318 -16.83 5.81 9.97
C PHE A 318 -16.40 5.04 8.71
N GLY A 319 -17.09 3.93 8.44
CA GLY A 319 -16.85 3.08 7.27
C GLY A 319 -15.39 2.61 7.18
N PRO A 320 -14.66 2.92 6.10
CA PRO A 320 -13.32 2.38 5.85
C PRO A 320 -12.23 2.90 6.83
N PHE A 321 -12.54 3.90 7.64
CA PHE A 321 -11.62 4.46 8.65
C PHE A 321 -12.03 4.11 10.09
N SER A 322 -13.02 3.22 10.25
CA SER A 322 -13.33 2.61 11.54
C SER A 322 -12.17 1.73 12.02
N SER A 323 -12.10 1.50 13.33
CA SER A 323 -11.23 0.47 13.89
C SER A 323 -11.93 -0.88 13.70
N PRO A 324 -11.18 -1.96 13.40
CA PRO A 324 -11.78 -3.27 13.18
C PRO A 324 -12.32 -3.83 14.49
N GLY A 325 -13.57 -4.31 14.47
CA GLY A 325 -14.12 -5.12 15.55
C GLY A 325 -13.63 -6.56 15.48
N ILE A 326 -13.79 -7.33 16.56
CA ILE A 326 -13.39 -8.75 16.62
C ILE A 326 -14.01 -9.54 15.47
N PHE A 327 -15.29 -9.31 15.17
CA PHE A 327 -15.99 -9.97 14.07
C PHE A 327 -15.35 -9.66 12.70
N SER A 328 -14.99 -8.40 12.45
CA SER A 328 -14.30 -8.01 11.22
C SER A 328 -12.92 -8.67 11.11
N ILE A 329 -12.19 -8.80 12.21
CA ILE A 329 -10.89 -9.49 12.26
C ILE A 329 -11.08 -10.97 11.92
N LEU A 330 -12.06 -11.63 12.54
CA LEU A 330 -12.34 -13.05 12.30
C LEU A 330 -12.79 -13.32 10.86
N ILE A 331 -13.62 -12.47 10.27
CA ILE A 331 -14.00 -12.61 8.86
C ILE A 331 -12.81 -12.37 7.93
N ALA A 332 -12.08 -11.27 8.13
CA ALA A 332 -11.02 -10.89 7.20
C ALA A 332 -9.81 -11.84 7.28
N PHE A 333 -9.49 -12.31 8.49
CA PHE A 333 -8.22 -12.97 8.79
C PHE A 333 -8.37 -14.31 9.54
N GLY A 334 -9.52 -14.64 10.11
CA GLY A 334 -9.66 -15.78 11.01
C GLY A 334 -8.65 -15.73 12.16
N LEU A 335 -7.96 -16.84 12.43
CA LEU A 335 -6.89 -16.91 13.43
C LEU A 335 -5.51 -16.52 12.89
N THR A 336 -5.39 -16.08 11.63
CA THR A 336 -4.09 -15.71 11.05
C THR A 336 -3.35 -14.60 11.82
N PRO A 337 -3.99 -13.57 12.43
CA PRO A 337 -3.30 -12.53 13.19
C PRO A 337 -2.54 -13.09 14.40
N LEU A 338 -3.17 -14.03 15.13
CA LEU A 338 -2.54 -14.70 16.27
C LEU A 338 -1.33 -15.52 15.82
N LEU A 339 -1.47 -16.28 14.74
CA LEU A 339 -0.38 -17.08 14.16
C LEU A 339 0.75 -16.19 13.65
N GLY A 340 0.44 -15.05 13.05
CA GLY A 340 1.39 -14.05 12.62
C GLY A 340 2.18 -13.44 13.78
N LEU A 341 1.51 -13.13 14.91
CA LEU A 341 2.18 -12.66 16.11
C LEU A 341 3.15 -13.70 16.69
N ILE A 342 2.76 -14.97 16.75
CA ILE A 342 3.64 -16.06 17.18
C ILE A 342 4.85 -16.16 16.22
N GLY A 343 4.61 -16.09 14.90
CA GLY A 343 5.67 -16.07 13.89
C GLY A 343 6.65 -14.91 14.09
N ALA A 344 6.14 -13.70 14.33
CA ALA A 344 6.95 -12.52 14.62
C ALA A 344 7.79 -12.68 15.90
N CYS A 345 7.21 -13.21 16.97
CA CYS A 345 7.94 -13.48 18.22
C CYS A 345 9.07 -14.49 18.03
N LEU A 346 8.84 -15.55 17.25
CA LEU A 346 9.88 -16.53 16.93
C LEU A 346 11.00 -15.90 16.08
N GLU A 347 10.63 -15.04 15.13
CA GLU A 347 11.58 -14.39 14.24
C GLU A 347 12.50 -13.42 14.97
N VAL A 348 11.94 -12.60 15.88
CA VAL A 348 12.71 -11.70 16.75
C VAL A 348 13.73 -12.47 17.57
N ARG A 349 13.39 -13.67 18.05
CA ARG A 349 14.31 -14.51 18.84
C ARG A 349 15.43 -15.15 18.02
N LYS A 350 15.22 -15.45 16.74
CA LYS A 350 16.13 -16.28 15.93
C LYS A 350 17.01 -15.49 14.97
N SER A 351 16.47 -14.47 14.32
CA SER A 351 17.04 -13.95 13.07
C SER A 351 17.75 -12.60 13.21
N GLY A 352 17.68 -11.98 14.41
CA GLY A 352 18.27 -10.68 14.67
C GLY A 352 17.80 -9.63 13.66
N LEU A 353 18.75 -8.90 13.06
CA LEU A 353 18.45 -7.81 12.12
C LEU A 353 18.06 -8.26 10.71
N ARG A 354 18.25 -9.53 10.34
CA ARG A 354 18.01 -9.98 8.96
C ARG A 354 16.54 -9.86 8.54
N SER A 355 15.63 -9.98 9.49
CA SER A 355 14.18 -9.89 9.31
C SER A 355 13.60 -8.55 9.71
N LEU A 356 14.46 -7.58 10.03
CA LEU A 356 14.06 -6.21 10.39
C LEU A 356 13.03 -5.62 9.43
N PRO A 357 13.14 -5.75 8.08
CA PRO A 357 12.21 -5.10 7.17
C PRO A 357 10.79 -5.67 7.30
N ILE A 358 10.66 -7.00 7.32
CA ILE A 358 9.34 -7.65 7.38
C ILE A 358 8.67 -7.48 8.75
N LEU A 359 9.46 -7.49 9.83
CA LEU A 359 8.95 -7.20 11.17
C LEU A 359 8.46 -5.75 11.25
N PHE A 360 9.23 -4.80 10.71
CA PHE A 360 8.84 -3.41 10.67
C PHE A 360 7.52 -3.22 9.92
N PHE A 361 7.40 -3.73 8.69
CA PHE A 361 6.16 -3.60 7.91
C PHE A 361 4.99 -4.32 8.56
N PHE A 362 5.21 -5.53 9.11
CA PHE A 362 4.19 -6.26 9.84
C PHE A 362 3.62 -5.45 11.01
N PHE A 363 4.47 -4.94 11.90
CA PHE A 363 4.01 -4.19 13.07
C PHE A 363 3.44 -2.81 12.69
N ALA A 364 4.05 -2.11 11.72
CA ALA A 364 3.55 -0.82 11.26
C ALA A 364 2.14 -0.94 10.66
N PHE A 365 1.91 -1.94 9.80
CA PHE A 365 0.58 -2.17 9.21
C PHE A 365 -0.39 -2.84 10.17
N LEU A 366 0.07 -3.63 11.15
CA LEU A 366 -0.80 -4.16 12.19
C LEU A 366 -1.34 -3.03 13.07
N LEU A 367 -0.47 -2.14 13.55
CA LEU A 367 -0.87 -0.96 14.31
C LEU A 367 -1.78 -0.06 13.47
N GLY A 368 -1.40 0.18 12.21
CA GLY A 368 -2.23 0.93 11.27
C GLY A 368 -3.62 0.31 11.11
N TYR A 369 -3.71 -1.00 10.91
CA TYR A 369 -4.97 -1.73 10.76
C TYR A 369 -5.86 -1.63 12.00
N LEU A 370 -5.30 -1.77 13.21
CA LEU A 370 -6.04 -1.61 14.46
C LEU A 370 -6.65 -0.20 14.61
N LEU A 371 -6.04 0.81 13.97
CA LEU A 371 -6.58 2.16 13.92
C LEU A 371 -7.54 2.36 12.73
N ILE A 372 -7.25 1.79 11.57
CA ILE A 372 -7.95 2.01 10.29
C ILE A 372 -8.09 0.67 9.57
N ILE A 373 -9.31 0.14 9.52
CA ILE A 373 -9.62 -1.16 8.88
C ILE A 373 -9.15 -1.22 7.41
N ARG A 374 -9.18 -0.10 6.67
CA ARG A 374 -8.69 -0.02 5.28
C ARG A 374 -7.21 -0.38 5.08
N LEU A 375 -6.41 -0.41 6.14
CA LEU A 375 -5.01 -0.83 6.05
C LEU A 375 -4.81 -2.36 6.05
N GLU A 376 -5.91 -3.14 6.10
CA GLU A 376 -5.90 -4.61 5.95
C GLU A 376 -5.15 -5.09 4.71
N ILE A 377 -5.32 -4.39 3.58
CA ILE A 377 -4.72 -4.76 2.29
C ILE A 377 -3.18 -4.73 2.34
N PHE A 378 -2.62 -3.82 3.15
CA PHE A 378 -1.18 -3.74 3.36
C PHE A 378 -0.70 -4.73 4.42
N LEU A 379 -1.47 -4.95 5.49
CA LEU A 379 -1.14 -5.90 6.54
C LEU A 379 -1.08 -7.34 6.02
N TYR A 380 -2.05 -7.73 5.19
CA TYR A 380 -2.26 -9.11 4.79
C TYR A 380 -1.02 -9.84 4.23
N PRO A 381 -0.27 -9.29 3.26
CA PRO A 381 0.95 -9.95 2.77
C PRO A 381 2.00 -10.14 3.87
N PHE A 382 2.24 -9.15 4.73
CA PHE A 382 3.23 -9.28 5.81
C PHE A 382 2.78 -10.25 6.91
N LEU A 383 1.47 -10.31 7.16
CA LEU A 383 0.88 -11.29 8.08
C LEU A 383 1.13 -12.72 7.58
N LEU A 384 0.89 -12.98 6.29
CA LEU A 384 1.14 -14.30 5.69
C LEU A 384 2.64 -14.67 5.67
N LEU A 385 3.55 -13.69 5.52
CA LEU A 385 4.99 -13.92 5.67
C LEU A 385 5.34 -14.39 7.08
N MET A 386 4.77 -13.77 8.12
CA MET A 386 4.98 -14.19 9.51
C MET A 386 4.49 -15.63 9.74
N ILE A 387 3.34 -16.00 9.16
CA ILE A 387 2.86 -17.38 9.20
C ILE A 387 3.81 -18.33 8.48
N GLY A 388 4.35 -17.94 7.32
CA GLY A 388 5.36 -18.74 6.63
C GLY A 388 6.62 -18.96 7.47
N ILE A 389 7.04 -17.95 8.24
CA ILE A 389 8.15 -18.07 9.19
C ILE A 389 7.80 -19.03 10.33
N LEU A 390 6.61 -18.91 10.91
CA LEU A 390 6.13 -19.85 11.94
C LEU A 390 6.20 -21.29 11.41
N LEU A 391 5.63 -21.52 10.23
CA LEU A 391 5.59 -22.84 9.60
C LEU A 391 6.97 -23.43 9.32
N THR A 392 7.94 -22.59 8.94
CA THR A 392 9.32 -23.03 8.68
C THR A 392 10.00 -23.49 9.96
N ASN A 393 9.55 -22.97 11.11
CA ASN A 393 10.15 -23.22 12.41
C ASN A 393 9.41 -24.30 13.23
N THR A 394 8.20 -24.70 12.84
CA THR A 394 7.38 -25.71 13.53
C THR A 394 7.54 -27.12 12.93
N LYS A 395 7.35 -28.17 13.75
CA LYS A 395 7.34 -29.58 13.28
C LYS A 395 6.17 -29.82 12.32
N LYS A 396 6.35 -30.74 11.36
CA LYS A 396 5.39 -31.04 10.27
C LYS A 396 3.95 -31.36 10.72
N SER A 397 3.74 -31.88 11.93
CA SER A 397 2.41 -32.19 12.46
C SER A 397 1.53 -30.95 12.66
N PHE A 398 2.12 -29.78 12.91
CA PHE A 398 1.38 -28.52 13.10
C PHE A 398 0.71 -28.02 11.79
N LEU A 399 1.26 -28.39 10.63
CA LEU A 399 0.71 -28.01 9.32
C LEU A 399 -0.69 -28.58 9.06
N GLN A 400 -1.00 -29.75 9.62
CA GLN A 400 -2.31 -30.40 9.45
C GLN A 400 -3.42 -29.61 10.15
N TYR A 401 -3.15 -29.06 11.32
CA TYR A 401 -4.11 -28.26 12.08
C TYR A 401 -4.29 -26.84 11.52
N LEU A 402 -3.25 -26.27 10.89
CA LEU A 402 -3.33 -24.95 10.27
C LEU A 402 -4.34 -24.90 9.11
N PHE A 403 -4.49 -26.00 8.37
CA PHE A 403 -5.43 -26.11 7.25
C PHE A 403 -6.89 -26.03 7.71
N LEU A 404 -7.21 -26.58 8.88
CA LEU A 404 -8.56 -26.55 9.46
C LEU A 404 -8.95 -25.15 9.97
N VAL A 405 -7.95 -24.32 10.27
CA VAL A 405 -8.14 -23.01 10.91
C VAL A 405 -8.28 -21.86 9.91
N ILE A 406 -7.76 -22.02 8.69
CA ILE A 406 -7.74 -20.96 7.67
C ILE A 406 -8.97 -21.03 6.72
N ILE A 407 -9.76 -22.11 6.78
CA ILE A 407 -10.89 -22.38 5.86
C ILE A 407 -12.27 -22.11 6.49
N ILE A 408 -12.37 -21.34 7.58
CA ILE A 408 -13.69 -20.98 8.15
C ILE A 408 -13.78 -19.44 8.19
N PRO A 409 -14.81 -18.82 7.60
CA PRO A 409 -16.20 -19.31 7.52
C PRO A 409 -16.84 -19.39 6.13
N GLU A 410 -17.91 -20.19 6.09
CA GLU A 410 -18.94 -20.34 5.05
C GLU A 410 -19.49 -19.02 4.48
#